data_AF-A0AAN8AXR6-F1
#
_entry.id   AF-A0AAN8AXR6-F1
#
_cell.length_a   1.000
_cell.length_b   1.000
_cell.length_c   1.000
_cell.angle_alpha   90.00
_cell.angle_beta   90.00
_cell.angle_gamma   90.00
#
_symmetry.space_group_name_H-M   'P 1'
#
loop_
_entity.id
_entity.type
_entity.pdbx_description
1 polymer ?
#
loop_
_entity_poly.entity_id
_entity_poly.type
_entity_poly.pdbx_seq_one_letter_code
_entity_poly.pdbx_strand_id
1 'polypeptide(L)'
;MVDSFLRPCTSEEQLLFTHNSPSPCPPLLLDNFPLSVADFESLLPNSFESEGHVFIAPREYCNDLELSNNNTEFLLNFIALLEKVTPDSKQCDNLLLHNLILDTGIIRQLVEKVWKNKDLNTYGFLAVFAASDGGVTRVFPNKAAETWEEDPEPFNASYYRRSLDNKGYIFRAPYRTARDELLNPENDTIGILVSTAVEITIGGKTIKPAVVGVKLDLEAWTDKFKILASNHTDNHQGSNTCGPNRGCEMDCEANSEDLLCYLIDDGGFLIMSNQKEEWNKVGMFFSDVDPYLMYALYNNSFYNRKQSYDYQSVCERVPNSENGAAPRGVFVPTIADFVNVAWWTSAAAWSLFQQFIYGLAYHSWFVRDEVDAEGIDSTRERSCVMIQTQYFLSNLSSSYNILQDCGNCSRLIHAKRINNTNLLFVVAEKMPCNTCEIEKLSQEEEEFKEENPCEELTVARYRKGPATCFDNNLAENSSDCGRGHSFRPSLYTLLLIQLLLLYPAISPHFHSLLH
;
A
#
# COMPACT_ATOMS: atom_id res chain seq x y z
N MET A 1 -14.57 38.94 -19.29
CA MET A 1 -15.76 38.76 -20.16
C MET A 1 -16.78 37.91 -19.39
N VAL A 2 -17.23 38.37 -18.21
CA VAL A 2 -18.01 37.56 -17.24
C VAL A 2 -19.33 38.24 -16.81
N ASP A 3 -19.66 39.42 -17.35
CA ASP A 3 -20.82 40.20 -16.88
C ASP A 3 -22.17 39.86 -17.56
N SER A 4 -22.28 38.76 -18.31
CA SER A 4 -23.51 38.45 -19.07
C SER A 4 -24.40 37.33 -18.51
N PHE A 5 -24.17 36.81 -17.30
CA PHE A 5 -24.84 35.58 -16.83
C PHE A 5 -25.87 35.75 -15.70
N LEU A 6 -26.38 36.95 -15.44
CA LEU A 6 -27.47 37.13 -14.47
C LEU A 6 -28.65 37.86 -15.12
N ARG A 7 -29.78 37.15 -15.28
CA ARG A 7 -31.07 37.76 -15.63
C ARG A 7 -31.93 37.86 -14.35
N PRO A 8 -32.60 38.99 -14.08
CA PRO A 8 -33.47 39.11 -12.91
C PRO A 8 -34.75 38.26 -13.08
N CYS A 9 -35.21 37.65 -11.99
CA CYS A 9 -36.42 36.81 -11.93
C CYS A 9 -37.66 37.52 -12.48
N THR A 10 -38.49 36.80 -13.24
CA THR A 10 -39.77 37.30 -13.76
C THR A 10 -40.88 37.16 -12.72
N SER A 11 -41.88 38.04 -12.82
CA SER A 11 -43.00 38.16 -11.88
C SER A 11 -43.94 36.94 -11.81
N GLU A 12 -43.79 35.95 -12.68
CA GLU A 12 -44.57 34.70 -12.64
C GLU A 12 -44.04 33.69 -11.61
N GLU A 13 -42.74 33.71 -11.30
CA GLU A 13 -42.12 32.77 -10.35
C GLU A 13 -42.38 33.16 -8.87
N GLN A 14 -42.78 34.41 -8.62
CA GLN A 14 -43.10 34.91 -7.28
C GLN A 14 -44.49 34.48 -6.77
N LEU A 15 -45.37 33.98 -7.65
CA LEU A 15 -46.77 33.72 -7.32
C LEU A 15 -47.05 32.36 -6.69
N LEU A 16 -46.07 31.45 -6.61
CA LEU A 16 -46.30 30.08 -6.13
C LEU A 16 -45.95 29.80 -4.65
N PHE A 17 -45.47 30.79 -3.88
CA PHE A 17 -45.10 30.57 -2.48
C PHE A 17 -45.55 31.72 -1.57
N THR A 18 -46.83 31.75 -1.21
CA THR A 18 -47.32 32.53 -0.08
C THR A 18 -47.45 31.63 1.16
N HIS A 19 -46.43 31.63 2.02
CA HIS A 19 -46.57 31.93 3.46
C HIS A 19 -45.28 31.64 4.26
N ASN A 20 -44.81 32.70 4.92
CA ASN A 20 -43.94 32.79 6.09
C ASN A 20 -42.44 32.40 5.96
N SER A 21 -41.62 33.45 6.14
CA SER A 21 -40.15 33.54 6.30
C SER A 21 -39.30 33.65 5.01
N PRO A 22 -38.36 34.64 4.92
CA PRO A 22 -37.52 34.82 3.74
C PRO A 22 -36.31 33.89 3.83
N SER A 23 -36.44 32.67 3.33
CA SER A 23 -35.27 31.85 2.98
C SER A 23 -34.64 32.37 1.69
N PRO A 24 -33.31 32.51 1.60
CA PRO A 24 -32.66 32.79 0.32
C PRO A 24 -32.96 31.63 -0.65
N CYS A 25 -33.28 31.97 -1.91
CA CYS A 25 -33.52 30.98 -2.96
C CYS A 25 -32.38 29.95 -2.98
N PRO A 26 -32.68 28.64 -3.17
CA PRO A 26 -31.63 27.68 -3.43
C PRO A 26 -30.91 28.10 -4.71
N PRO A 27 -29.57 27.98 -4.80
CA PRO A 27 -28.90 28.13 -6.07
C PRO A 27 -29.41 27.01 -6.97
N LEU A 28 -30.22 27.38 -7.97
CA LEU A 28 -30.52 26.49 -9.09
C LEU A 28 -29.18 26.13 -9.72
N LEU A 29 -28.79 24.87 -9.56
CA LEU A 29 -27.76 24.24 -10.35
C LEU A 29 -28.14 24.51 -11.81
N LEU A 30 -27.23 25.14 -12.57
CA LEU A 30 -27.46 25.39 -13.98
C LEU A 30 -27.67 24.04 -14.68
N ASP A 31 -28.92 23.70 -15.01
CA ASP A 31 -29.31 22.54 -15.81
C ASP A 31 -28.85 22.62 -17.28
N ASN A 32 -27.83 23.43 -17.61
CA ASN A 32 -27.30 23.54 -18.96
C ASN A 32 -25.87 24.11 -18.94
N PHE A 33 -24.90 23.32 -18.49
CA PHE A 33 -23.58 23.40 -19.13
C PHE A 33 -23.70 22.59 -20.44
N PRO A 34 -23.45 23.17 -21.62
CA PRO A 34 -23.39 22.38 -22.83
C PRO A 34 -22.15 21.50 -22.73
N LEU A 35 -22.33 20.26 -22.26
CA LEU A 35 -21.38 19.17 -22.48
C LEU A 35 -21.09 19.14 -23.98
N SER A 36 -19.90 19.58 -24.36
CA SER A 36 -19.55 19.62 -25.77
C SER A 36 -19.15 18.21 -26.20
N VAL A 37 -19.62 17.76 -27.37
CA VAL A 37 -19.22 16.47 -27.96
C VAL A 37 -17.69 16.32 -28.00
N ALA A 38 -16.98 17.44 -28.17
CA ALA A 38 -15.53 17.53 -28.15
C ALA A 38 -14.87 17.15 -26.80
N ASP A 39 -15.57 17.27 -25.68
CA ASP A 39 -15.02 16.89 -24.37
C ASP A 39 -15.08 15.38 -24.17
N PHE A 40 -16.05 14.70 -24.77
CA PHE A 40 -16.11 13.25 -24.81
C PHE A 40 -15.12 12.66 -25.83
N GLU A 41 -14.97 13.27 -27.00
CA GLU A 41 -13.98 12.86 -28.01
C GLU A 41 -12.55 12.86 -27.45
N SER A 42 -12.27 13.71 -26.45
CA SER A 42 -11.01 13.75 -25.73
C SER A 42 -10.65 12.49 -24.94
N LEU A 43 -11.63 11.63 -24.63
CA LEU A 43 -11.40 10.36 -23.92
C LEU A 43 -11.03 9.23 -24.90
N LEU A 44 -11.26 9.42 -26.20
CA LEU A 44 -11.07 8.38 -27.19
C LEU A 44 -9.57 8.09 -27.39
N PRO A 45 -9.18 6.81 -27.58
CA PRO A 45 -7.78 6.45 -27.83
C PRO A 45 -7.14 7.18 -29.01
N ASN A 46 -7.94 7.54 -30.02
CA ASN A 46 -7.49 8.30 -31.19
C ASN A 46 -6.92 9.68 -30.83
N SER A 47 -7.34 10.26 -29.70
CA SER A 47 -6.85 11.55 -29.23
C SER A 47 -5.47 11.46 -28.57
N PHE A 48 -5.05 10.26 -28.12
CA PHE A 48 -3.90 10.08 -27.23
C PHE A 48 -2.57 10.48 -27.85
N GLU A 49 -2.40 10.27 -29.16
CA GLU A 49 -1.19 10.69 -29.87
C GLU A 49 -0.99 12.21 -29.81
N SER A 50 -2.07 12.98 -29.87
CA SER A 50 -2.01 14.43 -29.94
C SER A 50 -2.21 15.11 -28.59
N GLU A 51 -3.02 14.55 -27.70
CA GLU A 51 -3.43 15.16 -26.43
C GLU A 51 -2.87 14.44 -25.20
N GLY A 52 -2.19 13.31 -25.38
CA GLY A 52 -1.68 12.48 -24.28
C GLY A 52 -2.67 11.42 -23.81
N HIS A 53 -2.12 10.41 -23.14
CA HIS A 53 -2.87 9.26 -22.63
C HIS A 53 -3.77 9.67 -21.46
N VAL A 54 -4.97 9.10 -21.40
CA VAL A 54 -5.93 9.35 -20.33
C VAL A 54 -6.12 8.08 -19.50
N PHE A 55 -6.01 8.22 -18.19
CA PHE A 55 -6.40 7.22 -17.20
C PHE A 55 -7.69 7.67 -16.53
N ILE A 56 -8.61 6.72 -16.32
CA ILE A 56 -9.87 6.93 -15.60
C ILE A 56 -9.85 6.12 -14.31
N ALA A 57 -10.25 6.75 -13.22
CA ALA A 57 -10.43 6.12 -11.93
C ALA A 57 -11.53 5.04 -11.99
N PRO A 58 -11.27 3.81 -11.51
CA PRO A 58 -12.24 2.71 -11.50
C PRO A 58 -13.31 2.94 -10.42
N ARG A 59 -14.24 3.87 -10.69
CA ARG A 59 -15.39 4.20 -9.84
C ARG A 59 -16.67 3.56 -10.41
N GLU A 60 -17.67 3.38 -9.56
CA GLU A 60 -19.00 2.91 -9.97
C GLU A 60 -19.79 4.06 -10.63
N TYR A 61 -19.44 4.44 -11.87
CA TYR A 61 -20.14 5.51 -12.63
C TYR A 61 -21.61 5.14 -12.94
N CYS A 62 -21.84 3.87 -13.26
CA CYS A 62 -23.14 3.29 -13.56
C CYS A 62 -23.18 1.84 -13.05
N ASN A 63 -24.36 1.33 -12.73
CA ASN A 63 -24.52 -0.03 -12.20
C ASN A 63 -24.08 -1.14 -13.17
N ASP A 64 -24.16 -0.88 -14.47
CA ASP A 64 -23.84 -1.85 -15.53
C ASP A 64 -22.35 -1.85 -15.93
N LEU A 65 -21.51 -1.04 -15.27
CA LEU A 65 -20.08 -0.97 -15.54
C LEU A 65 -19.30 -1.92 -14.63
N GLU A 66 -18.62 -2.90 -15.21
CA GLU A 66 -17.74 -3.81 -14.47
C GLU A 66 -16.41 -3.13 -14.13
N LEU A 67 -16.00 -3.24 -12.86
CA LEU A 67 -14.69 -2.75 -12.40
C LEU A 67 -13.60 -3.72 -12.86
N SER A 68 -12.63 -3.21 -13.63
CA SER A 68 -11.47 -3.98 -14.07
C SER A 68 -10.16 -3.39 -13.55
N ASN A 69 -9.20 -4.26 -13.20
CA ASN A 69 -7.88 -3.82 -12.73
C ASN A 69 -7.04 -3.20 -13.87
N ASN A 70 -7.29 -3.62 -15.12
CA ASN A 70 -6.64 -3.01 -16.28
C ASN A 70 -7.39 -1.75 -16.70
N ASN A 71 -6.70 -0.61 -16.65
CA ASN A 71 -7.30 0.69 -16.93
C ASN A 71 -7.74 0.84 -18.40
N THR A 72 -6.96 0.29 -19.34
CA THR A 72 -7.27 0.40 -20.77
C THR A 72 -8.56 -0.35 -21.11
N GLU A 73 -8.75 -1.52 -20.51
CA GLU A 73 -10.00 -2.28 -20.64
C GLU A 73 -11.17 -1.52 -19.98
N PHE A 74 -10.95 -0.98 -18.79
CA PHE A 74 -11.95 -0.19 -18.07
C PHE A 74 -12.41 1.01 -18.91
N LEU A 75 -11.47 1.75 -19.48
CA LEU A 75 -11.73 2.90 -20.32
C LEU A 75 -12.55 2.54 -21.57
N LEU A 76 -12.20 1.45 -22.25
CA LEU A 76 -12.93 1.00 -23.44
C LEU A 76 -14.36 0.58 -23.08
N ASN A 77 -14.55 -0.12 -21.96
CA ASN A 77 -15.88 -0.48 -21.46
C ASN A 77 -16.71 0.76 -21.09
N PHE A 78 -16.07 1.74 -20.46
CA PHE A 78 -16.69 3.01 -20.11
C PHE A 78 -17.13 3.81 -21.34
N ILE A 79 -16.27 3.92 -22.37
CA ILE A 79 -16.62 4.59 -23.63
C ILE A 79 -17.78 3.87 -24.32
N ALA A 80 -17.73 2.54 -24.40
CA ALA A 80 -18.78 1.73 -25.02
C ALA A 80 -20.13 1.83 -24.28
N LEU A 81 -20.11 2.10 -22.98
CA LEU A 81 -21.32 2.36 -22.19
C LEU A 81 -21.90 3.75 -22.51
N LEU A 82 -21.06 4.78 -22.57
CA LEU A 82 -21.49 6.16 -22.86
C LEU A 82 -21.97 6.37 -24.30
N GLU A 83 -21.54 5.52 -25.24
CA GLU A 83 -22.13 5.49 -26.59
C GLU A 83 -23.58 4.96 -26.60
N LYS A 84 -23.94 4.10 -25.63
CA LYS A 84 -25.25 3.43 -25.54
C LYS A 84 -26.22 4.15 -24.61
N VAL A 85 -25.71 4.76 -23.55
CA VAL A 85 -26.48 5.33 -22.45
C VAL A 85 -26.27 6.83 -22.40
N THR A 86 -27.36 7.60 -22.35
CA THR A 86 -27.26 9.05 -22.15
C THR A 86 -26.82 9.35 -20.70
N PRO A 87 -25.97 10.37 -20.48
CA PRO A 87 -25.49 10.74 -19.14
C PRO A 87 -26.58 10.98 -18.09
N ASP A 88 -27.79 11.39 -18.51
CA ASP A 88 -28.93 11.65 -17.63
C ASP A 88 -29.77 10.40 -17.29
N SER A 89 -29.31 9.20 -17.63
CA SER A 89 -30.05 7.98 -17.34
C SER A 89 -30.12 7.71 -15.83
N LYS A 90 -31.25 7.19 -15.35
CA LYS A 90 -31.43 6.83 -13.92
C LYS A 90 -30.56 5.66 -13.46
N GLN A 91 -29.81 5.03 -14.36
CA GLN A 91 -28.92 3.90 -14.08
C GLN A 91 -27.50 4.35 -13.70
N CYS A 92 -27.19 5.63 -13.88
CA CYS A 92 -25.89 6.23 -13.65
C CYS A 92 -25.97 7.35 -12.60
N ASP A 93 -24.83 7.67 -11.99
CA ASP A 93 -24.69 8.87 -11.16
C ASP A 93 -24.36 10.08 -12.05
N ASN A 94 -25.37 10.92 -12.29
CA ASN A 94 -25.24 12.12 -13.13
C ASN A 94 -24.16 13.08 -12.61
N LEU A 95 -24.00 13.23 -11.28
CA LEU A 95 -23.05 14.19 -10.72
C LEU A 95 -21.62 13.75 -10.99
N LEU A 96 -21.34 12.47 -10.73
CA LEU A 96 -20.00 11.90 -10.89
C LEU A 96 -19.59 11.90 -12.38
N LEU A 97 -20.52 11.56 -13.27
CA LEU A 97 -20.27 11.54 -14.71
C LEU A 97 -20.09 12.95 -15.30
N HIS A 98 -20.92 13.92 -14.91
CA HIS A 98 -20.77 15.30 -15.38
C HIS A 98 -19.48 15.94 -14.89
N ASN A 99 -19.06 15.65 -13.65
CA ASN A 99 -17.78 16.13 -13.12
C ASN A 99 -16.60 15.56 -13.92
N LEU A 100 -16.63 14.25 -14.22
CA LEU A 100 -15.59 13.60 -15.03
C LEU A 100 -15.46 14.27 -16.41
N ILE A 101 -16.57 14.44 -17.14
CA ILE A 101 -16.53 14.99 -18.50
C ILE A 101 -16.10 16.46 -18.49
N LEU A 102 -16.56 17.24 -17.50
CA LEU A 102 -16.13 18.62 -17.31
C LEU A 102 -14.61 18.70 -17.11
N ASP A 103 -14.07 17.86 -16.23
CA ASP A 103 -12.65 17.82 -15.92
C ASP A 103 -11.82 17.42 -17.14
N THR A 104 -12.27 16.44 -17.93
CA THR A 104 -11.63 16.08 -19.20
C THR A 104 -11.56 17.28 -20.15
N GLY A 105 -12.64 18.02 -20.31
CA GLY A 105 -12.68 19.20 -21.17
C GLY A 105 -11.70 20.29 -20.70
N ILE A 106 -11.57 20.50 -19.39
CA ILE A 106 -10.62 21.47 -18.82
C ILE A 106 -9.17 21.04 -19.08
N ILE A 107 -8.84 19.76 -18.84
CA ILE A 107 -7.48 19.25 -19.05
C ILE A 107 -7.14 19.26 -20.54
N ARG A 108 -8.07 18.97 -21.44
CA ARG A 108 -7.86 19.09 -22.89
C ARG A 108 -7.44 20.51 -23.28
N GLN A 109 -8.15 21.52 -22.79
CA GLN A 109 -7.79 22.92 -23.06
C GLN A 109 -6.40 23.28 -22.53
N LEU A 110 -5.98 22.71 -21.40
CA LEU A 110 -4.64 22.88 -20.85
C LEU A 110 -3.58 22.31 -21.81
N VAL A 111 -3.82 21.11 -22.35
CA VAL A 111 -2.90 20.46 -23.30
C VAL A 111 -2.75 21.29 -24.58
N GLU A 112 -3.88 21.69 -25.17
CA GLU A 112 -3.90 22.45 -26.44
C GLU A 112 -3.21 23.81 -26.31
N LYS A 113 -3.45 24.54 -25.22
CA LYS A 113 -2.94 25.90 -25.05
C LYS A 113 -1.52 25.95 -24.53
N VAL A 114 -1.14 25.01 -23.66
CA VAL A 114 0.11 25.10 -22.89
C VAL A 114 1.10 24.00 -23.25
N TRP A 115 0.69 22.73 -23.19
CA TRP A 115 1.65 21.62 -23.32
C TRP A 115 2.17 21.45 -24.75
N LYS A 116 1.30 21.56 -25.76
CA LYS A 116 1.70 21.47 -27.19
C LYS A 116 2.70 22.54 -27.62
N ASN A 117 2.67 23.71 -26.97
CA ASN A 117 3.52 24.86 -27.33
C ASN A 117 4.88 24.86 -26.62
N LYS A 118 5.18 23.86 -25.78
CA LYS A 118 6.42 23.80 -24.99
C LYS A 118 7.24 22.57 -25.31
N ASP A 119 8.53 22.79 -25.57
CA ASP A 119 9.48 21.71 -25.78
C ASP A 119 9.93 21.10 -24.45
N LEU A 120 9.39 19.93 -24.12
CA LEU A 120 9.67 19.22 -22.86
C LEU A 120 11.16 18.90 -22.68
N ASN A 121 11.84 18.50 -23.77
CA ASN A 121 13.25 18.10 -23.75
C ASN A 121 14.17 19.25 -23.33
N THR A 122 13.89 20.49 -23.75
CA THR A 122 14.71 21.66 -23.37
C THR A 122 14.66 21.93 -21.86
N TYR A 123 13.52 21.64 -21.24
CA TYR A 123 13.36 21.78 -19.79
C TYR A 123 13.92 20.58 -19.02
N GLY A 124 14.17 19.44 -19.67
CA GLY A 124 14.55 18.18 -19.02
C GLY A 124 13.36 17.47 -18.39
N PHE A 125 12.20 17.50 -19.06
CA PHE A 125 10.98 16.83 -18.61
C PHE A 125 10.73 15.57 -19.45
N LEU A 126 10.51 14.44 -18.79
CA LEU A 126 10.07 13.18 -19.42
C LEU A 126 8.57 13.21 -19.72
N ALA A 127 7.78 13.76 -18.78
CA ALA A 127 6.33 13.81 -18.90
C ALA A 127 5.74 15.01 -18.14
N VAL A 128 4.55 15.41 -18.53
CA VAL A 128 3.68 16.34 -17.81
C VAL A 128 2.36 15.65 -17.56
N PHE A 129 1.78 15.83 -16.38
CA PHE A 129 0.50 15.24 -16.04
C PHE A 129 -0.41 16.19 -15.29
N ALA A 130 -1.70 15.92 -15.36
CA ALA A 130 -2.73 16.56 -14.57
C ALA A 130 -3.70 15.49 -14.07
N ALA A 131 -3.88 15.42 -12.76
CA ALA A 131 -4.84 14.55 -12.09
C ALA A 131 -5.93 15.42 -11.44
N SER A 132 -7.19 15.11 -11.72
CA SER A 132 -8.35 15.86 -11.21
C SER A 132 -9.18 15.04 -10.22
N ASP A 133 -9.94 15.72 -9.37
CA ASP A 133 -10.89 15.12 -8.43
C ASP A 133 -11.95 14.22 -9.13
N GLY A 134 -12.36 14.60 -10.34
CA GLY A 134 -13.27 13.81 -11.17
C GLY A 134 -12.79 12.40 -11.51
N GLY A 135 -11.53 12.06 -11.23
CA GLY A 135 -10.98 10.72 -11.50
C GLY A 135 -10.29 10.62 -12.86
N VAL A 136 -9.97 11.75 -13.50
CA VAL A 136 -9.20 11.79 -14.75
C VAL A 136 -7.75 12.11 -14.42
N THR A 137 -6.83 11.27 -14.91
CA THR A 137 -5.40 11.59 -14.95
C THR A 137 -4.91 11.56 -16.38
N ARG A 138 -4.37 12.68 -16.87
CA ARG A 138 -3.82 12.78 -18.23
C ARG A 138 -2.31 12.90 -18.19
N VAL A 139 -1.62 12.11 -19.00
CA VAL A 139 -0.16 12.07 -19.11
C VAL A 139 0.26 12.40 -20.54
N PHE A 140 1.15 13.37 -20.70
CA PHE A 140 1.67 13.83 -21.99
C PHE A 140 3.20 13.80 -21.99
N PRO A 141 3.88 13.25 -23.02
CA PRO A 141 3.34 12.64 -24.24
C PRO A 141 2.87 11.18 -24.04
N ASN A 142 2.19 10.59 -25.03
CA ASN A 142 1.67 9.20 -24.95
C ASN A 142 2.76 8.16 -24.60
N LYS A 143 3.99 8.34 -25.09
CA LYS A 143 5.13 7.47 -24.78
C LYS A 143 5.40 7.37 -23.27
N ALA A 144 5.14 8.43 -22.51
CA ALA A 144 5.40 8.42 -21.07
C ALA A 144 4.37 7.61 -20.28
N ALA A 145 3.21 7.32 -20.87
CA ALA A 145 2.14 6.57 -20.21
C ALA A 145 2.51 5.10 -19.96
N GLU A 146 3.37 4.51 -20.79
CA GLU A 146 3.89 3.15 -20.59
C GLU A 146 4.73 3.04 -19.32
N THR A 147 5.43 4.12 -18.94
CA THR A 147 6.27 4.19 -17.73
C THR A 147 5.53 4.75 -16.52
N TRP A 148 4.20 4.87 -16.60
CA TRP A 148 3.37 5.44 -15.55
C TRP A 148 2.90 4.34 -14.60
N GLU A 149 3.53 4.26 -13.43
CA GLU A 149 3.28 3.21 -12.42
C GLU A 149 2.33 3.66 -11.31
N GLU A 150 1.86 4.92 -11.33
CA GLU A 150 0.98 5.42 -10.28
C GLU A 150 -0.44 4.90 -10.45
N ASP A 151 -1.14 4.77 -9.31
CA ASP A 151 -2.54 4.34 -9.28
C ASP A 151 -3.44 5.27 -10.12
N PRO A 152 -4.31 4.73 -10.99
CA PRO A 152 -5.22 5.53 -11.79
C PRO A 152 -6.27 6.28 -10.98
N GLU A 153 -6.60 5.82 -9.76
CA GLU A 153 -7.46 6.56 -8.83
C GLU A 153 -6.63 7.66 -8.13
N PRO A 154 -6.89 8.97 -8.43
CA PRO A 154 -6.11 10.06 -7.86
C PRO A 154 -6.15 10.06 -6.33
N PHE A 155 -7.27 9.67 -5.74
CA PHE A 155 -7.37 9.59 -4.29
C PHE A 155 -6.54 8.46 -3.68
N ASN A 156 -6.15 7.41 -4.40
CA ASN A 156 -5.24 6.40 -3.86
C ASN A 156 -3.77 6.82 -4.03
N ALA A 157 -3.48 7.64 -5.04
CA ALA A 157 -2.13 8.09 -5.35
C ALA A 157 -1.54 9.01 -4.26
N SER A 158 -0.33 8.67 -3.80
CA SER A 158 0.37 9.40 -2.73
C SER A 158 0.71 10.84 -3.12
N TYR A 159 1.15 11.07 -4.37
CA TYR A 159 1.50 12.41 -4.85
C TYR A 159 0.30 13.38 -4.81
N TYR A 160 -0.91 12.87 -5.05
CA TYR A 160 -2.13 13.65 -5.08
C TYR A 160 -2.50 14.11 -3.67
N ARG A 161 -2.58 13.18 -2.70
CA ARG A 161 -2.84 13.49 -1.28
C ARG A 161 -1.80 14.45 -0.71
N ARG A 162 -0.51 14.16 -0.91
CA ARG A 162 0.59 14.99 -0.39
C ARG A 162 0.58 16.41 -0.97
N SER A 163 0.20 16.58 -2.24
CA SER A 163 0.08 17.89 -2.88
C SER A 163 -1.10 18.70 -2.35
N LEU A 164 -2.19 18.05 -1.98
CA LEU A 164 -3.36 18.72 -1.40
C LEU A 164 -3.11 19.21 0.02
N ASP A 165 -2.40 18.43 0.84
CA ASP A 165 -2.10 18.78 2.23
C ASP A 165 -1.05 19.90 2.34
N ASN A 166 -0.05 19.88 1.46
CA ASN A 166 1.07 20.80 1.51
C ASN A 166 0.87 22.06 0.63
N LYS A 167 1.71 23.06 0.87
CA LYS A 167 1.84 24.26 0.03
C LYS A 167 3.22 24.26 -0.62
N GLY A 168 3.28 24.41 -1.94
CA GLY A 168 4.51 24.41 -2.71
C GLY A 168 4.60 23.22 -3.67
N TYR A 169 5.82 22.93 -4.10
CA TYR A 169 6.13 21.82 -5.00
C TYR A 169 6.62 20.61 -4.20
N ILE A 170 5.99 19.47 -4.42
CA ILE A 170 6.31 18.19 -3.78
C ILE A 170 7.08 17.34 -4.76
N PHE A 171 8.34 17.08 -4.41
CA PHE A 171 9.23 16.17 -5.11
C PHE A 171 9.08 14.77 -4.53
N ARG A 172 9.03 13.76 -5.40
CA ARG A 172 8.96 12.35 -5.04
C ARG A 172 9.84 11.55 -6.00
N ALA A 173 10.81 10.84 -5.45
CA ALA A 173 11.54 9.82 -6.21
C ALA A 173 10.74 8.52 -6.26
N PRO A 174 10.90 7.70 -7.30
CA PRO A 174 10.34 6.35 -7.34
C PRO A 174 10.95 5.53 -6.20
N TYR A 175 10.11 4.79 -5.47
CA TYR A 175 10.60 3.98 -4.36
C TYR A 175 11.43 2.81 -4.90
N ARG A 176 12.62 2.60 -4.33
CA ARG A 176 13.50 1.49 -4.68
C ARG A 176 14.01 0.80 -3.43
N THR A 177 14.02 -0.51 -3.46
CA THR A 177 14.69 -1.34 -2.47
C THR A 177 16.03 -1.85 -3.02
N ALA A 178 16.93 -2.30 -2.14
CA ALA A 178 18.17 -2.95 -2.55
C ALA A 178 17.95 -4.21 -3.42
N ARG A 179 16.74 -4.79 -3.41
CA ARG A 179 16.38 -5.95 -4.24
C ARG A 179 16.06 -5.54 -5.69
N ASP A 180 15.57 -4.33 -5.91
CA ASP A 180 15.20 -3.83 -7.24
C ASP A 180 16.42 -3.47 -8.10
N GLU A 181 17.58 -3.22 -7.48
CA GLU A 181 18.86 -3.06 -8.19
C GLU A 181 19.24 -4.29 -9.03
N LEU A 182 18.77 -5.48 -8.65
CA LEU A 182 19.06 -6.74 -9.34
C LEU A 182 18.11 -7.02 -10.52
N LEU A 183 16.96 -6.36 -10.58
CA LEU A 183 15.87 -6.68 -11.50
C LEU A 183 15.76 -5.71 -12.69
N ASN A 184 16.24 -4.46 -12.55
CA ASN A 184 16.13 -3.44 -13.59
C ASN A 184 17.48 -3.17 -14.28
N PRO A 185 17.77 -3.79 -15.44
CA PRO A 185 18.96 -3.47 -16.21
C PRO A 185 18.82 -2.07 -16.85
N GLU A 186 19.55 -1.10 -16.30
CA GLU A 186 20.21 0.09 -16.90
C GLU A 186 19.53 0.95 -18.00
N ASN A 187 18.33 0.65 -18.52
CA ASN A 187 17.83 1.26 -19.76
C ASN A 187 16.70 2.29 -19.59
N ASP A 188 16.06 2.37 -18.42
CA ASP A 188 15.03 3.39 -18.17
C ASP A 188 15.59 4.57 -17.37
N THR A 189 15.45 5.77 -17.94
CA THR A 189 15.79 7.03 -17.26
C THR A 189 14.92 7.17 -16.02
N ILE A 190 15.57 7.32 -14.86
CA ILE A 190 14.88 7.50 -13.58
C ILE A 190 14.11 8.82 -13.62
N GLY A 191 12.78 8.72 -13.45
CA GLY A 191 11.90 9.88 -13.47
C GLY A 191 11.50 10.33 -12.07
N ILE A 192 11.88 11.55 -11.67
CA ILE A 192 11.45 12.13 -10.38
C ILE A 192 10.13 12.87 -10.60
N LEU A 193 9.10 12.55 -9.81
CA LEU A 193 7.79 13.16 -9.91
C LEU A 193 7.74 14.45 -9.08
N VAL A 194 7.33 15.55 -9.70
CA VAL A 194 7.09 16.83 -9.03
C VAL A 194 5.63 17.21 -9.20
N SER A 195 4.95 17.50 -8.10
CA SER A 195 3.51 17.77 -8.09
C SER A 195 3.15 18.98 -7.25
N THR A 196 2.08 19.66 -7.62
CA THR A 196 1.52 20.79 -6.88
C THR A 196 0.02 20.87 -7.07
N ALA A 197 -0.70 21.23 -6.02
CA ALA A 197 -2.15 21.42 -6.09
C ALA A 197 -2.49 22.78 -6.72
N VAL A 198 -3.47 22.79 -7.61
CA VAL A 198 -4.02 24.00 -8.20
C VAL A 198 -4.94 24.65 -7.17
N GLU A 199 -4.54 25.79 -6.61
CA GLU A 199 -5.34 26.55 -5.66
C GLU A 199 -6.07 27.69 -6.37
N ILE A 200 -7.40 27.71 -6.31
CA ILE A 200 -8.24 28.78 -6.87
C ILE A 200 -9.15 29.36 -5.81
N THR A 201 -9.44 30.66 -5.93
CA THR A 201 -10.32 31.39 -5.02
C THR A 201 -11.59 31.83 -5.76
N ILE A 202 -12.73 31.26 -5.40
CA ILE A 202 -14.04 31.59 -5.97
C ILE A 202 -14.95 32.08 -4.85
N GLY A 203 -15.46 33.31 -4.96
CA GLY A 203 -16.42 33.87 -3.99
C GLY A 203 -15.88 33.92 -2.54
N GLY A 204 -14.57 34.12 -2.36
CA GLY A 204 -13.92 34.15 -1.04
C GLY A 204 -13.63 32.77 -0.42
N LYS A 205 -13.91 31.67 -1.13
CA LYS A 205 -13.54 30.31 -0.72
C LYS A 205 -12.37 29.79 -1.56
N THR A 206 -11.36 29.23 -0.91
CA THR A 206 -10.24 28.53 -1.54
C THR A 206 -10.62 27.08 -1.82
N ILE A 207 -10.50 26.64 -3.08
CA ILE A 207 -10.72 25.24 -3.48
C ILE A 207 -9.50 24.72 -4.25
N LYS A 208 -9.26 23.41 -4.15
CA LYS A 208 -8.15 22.72 -4.83
C LYS A 208 -8.72 21.59 -5.72
N PRO A 209 -9.13 21.88 -6.97
CA PRO A 209 -9.83 20.91 -7.81
C PRO A 209 -8.92 19.85 -8.46
N ALA A 210 -7.65 20.19 -8.69
CA ALA A 210 -6.73 19.32 -9.43
C ALA A 210 -5.29 19.46 -8.92
N VAL A 211 -4.48 18.44 -9.23
CA VAL A 211 -3.04 18.41 -8.99
C VAL A 211 -2.35 18.31 -10.35
N VAL A 212 -1.40 19.21 -10.59
CA VAL A 212 -0.58 19.22 -11.80
C VAL A 212 0.86 18.88 -11.45
N GLY A 213 1.54 18.21 -12.37
CA GLY A 213 2.91 17.80 -12.13
C GLY A 213 3.71 17.48 -13.37
N VAL A 214 4.99 17.22 -13.14
CA VAL A 214 5.97 16.88 -14.16
C VAL A 214 6.81 15.70 -13.69
N LYS A 215 7.20 14.82 -14.61
CA LYS A 215 8.21 13.78 -14.40
C LYS A 215 9.53 14.33 -14.94
N LEU A 216 10.46 14.63 -14.05
CA LEU A 216 11.79 15.16 -14.38
C LEU A 216 12.71 14.03 -14.82
N ASP A 217 13.57 14.31 -15.79
CA ASP A 217 14.69 13.43 -16.13
C ASP A 217 15.84 13.62 -15.13
N LEU A 218 16.23 12.54 -14.44
CA LEU A 218 17.29 12.59 -13.43
C LEU A 218 18.61 13.10 -14.00
N GLU A 219 19.02 12.64 -15.18
CA GLU A 219 20.34 12.99 -15.76
C GLU A 219 20.39 14.48 -16.09
N ALA A 220 19.43 14.96 -16.87
CA ALA A 220 19.34 16.37 -17.27
C ALA A 220 19.22 17.32 -16.08
N TRP A 221 18.50 16.94 -15.02
CA TRP A 221 18.36 17.77 -13.82
C TRP A 221 19.56 17.72 -12.90
N THR A 222 20.22 16.57 -12.80
CA THR A 222 21.44 16.44 -12.01
C THR A 222 22.56 17.31 -12.59
N ASP A 223 22.67 17.41 -13.91
CA ASP A 223 23.63 18.31 -14.55
C ASP A 223 23.32 19.79 -14.31
N LYS A 224 22.04 20.18 -14.35
CA LYS A 224 21.62 21.54 -13.97
C LYS A 224 21.92 21.81 -12.49
N PHE A 225 21.67 20.84 -11.62
CA PHE A 225 21.94 20.94 -10.19
C PHE A 225 23.44 21.15 -9.93
N LYS A 226 24.32 20.39 -10.56
CA LYS A 226 25.78 20.58 -10.47
C LYS A 226 26.21 21.99 -10.87
N ILE A 227 25.65 22.51 -11.97
CA ILE A 227 25.97 23.87 -12.46
C ILE A 227 25.49 24.94 -11.46
N LEU A 228 24.32 24.75 -10.84
CA LEU A 228 23.75 25.72 -9.88
C LEU A 228 24.41 25.64 -8.50
N ALA A 229 24.90 24.46 -8.13
CA ALA A 229 25.59 24.23 -6.88
C ALA A 229 27.10 24.54 -6.94
N SER A 230 27.61 24.83 -8.14
CA SER A 230 29.00 25.27 -8.34
C SER A 230 29.13 26.76 -8.61
N ASN A 231 30.16 27.38 -8.04
CA ASN A 231 30.47 28.78 -8.25
C ASN A 231 31.38 28.92 -9.47
N HIS A 232 30.85 28.65 -10.66
CA HIS A 232 31.61 28.78 -11.90
C HIS A 232 31.95 30.25 -12.28
N THR A 233 31.65 31.21 -11.40
CA THR A 233 31.89 32.64 -11.64
C THR A 233 33.20 33.16 -11.07
N ASP A 234 33.86 32.43 -10.16
CA ASP A 234 35.13 32.86 -9.58
C ASP A 234 36.27 31.92 -9.98
N ASN A 235 37.24 32.44 -10.74
CA ASN A 235 38.36 31.70 -11.33
C ASN A 235 39.44 31.35 -10.28
N HIS A 236 39.05 31.26 -9.00
CA HIS A 236 39.95 31.05 -7.88
C HIS A 236 40.06 29.54 -7.58
N GLN A 237 41.20 28.95 -7.97
CA GLN A 237 41.66 27.63 -7.57
C GLN A 237 41.97 27.58 -6.06
N GLY A 238 40.94 27.78 -5.24
CA GLY A 238 40.97 27.51 -3.81
C GLY A 238 40.82 26.00 -3.58
N SER A 239 41.46 25.48 -2.54
CA SER A 239 41.19 24.11 -2.08
C SER A 239 39.80 24.08 -1.45
N ASN A 240 38.95 23.16 -1.90
CA ASN A 240 37.56 22.92 -1.44
C ASN A 240 37.46 22.35 0.00
N THR A 241 38.47 22.58 0.83
CA THR A 241 38.54 22.03 2.20
C THR A 241 38.33 23.10 3.24
N CYS A 242 37.45 22.82 4.20
CA CYS A 242 37.08 23.77 5.24
C CYS A 242 38.03 23.64 6.42
N GLY A 243 39.14 24.38 6.35
CA GLY A 243 40.08 24.51 7.46
C GLY A 243 39.64 25.57 8.49
N PRO A 244 40.10 25.49 9.75
CA PRO A 244 39.71 26.43 10.82
C PRO A 244 40.07 27.91 10.57
N ASN A 245 40.95 28.20 9.59
CA ASN A 245 41.41 29.55 9.24
C ASN A 245 41.19 29.91 7.74
N ARG A 246 40.41 29.12 6.98
CA ARG A 246 40.08 29.41 5.57
C ARG A 246 38.56 29.54 5.42
N GLY A 247 38.10 30.45 4.56
CA GLY A 247 36.69 30.51 4.19
C GLY A 247 36.29 29.17 3.58
N CYS A 248 35.21 28.58 4.08
CA CYS A 248 34.66 27.32 3.59
C CYS A 248 33.82 27.62 2.34
N GLU A 249 34.42 27.43 1.16
CA GLU A 249 33.70 27.45 -0.12
C GLU A 249 33.34 26.01 -0.46
N MET A 250 32.05 25.69 -0.31
CA MET A 250 31.50 24.36 -0.55
C MET A 250 30.98 24.31 -1.99
N ASP A 251 31.88 24.08 -2.94
CA ASP A 251 31.54 23.95 -4.36
C ASP A 251 31.26 22.47 -4.72
N CYS A 252 30.05 22.21 -5.22
CA CYS A 252 29.62 20.88 -5.66
C CYS A 252 30.04 20.63 -7.12
N GLU A 253 31.34 20.51 -7.38
CA GLU A 253 31.84 20.14 -8.71
C GLU A 253 31.50 18.68 -9.04
N ALA A 254 31.20 18.38 -10.31
CA ALA A 254 30.81 17.05 -10.76
C ALA A 254 31.83 15.96 -10.34
N ASN A 255 31.38 14.99 -9.53
CA ASN A 255 32.22 13.93 -8.98
C ASN A 255 33.46 14.43 -8.21
N SER A 256 33.32 15.52 -7.44
CA SER A 256 34.40 15.99 -6.56
C SER A 256 34.83 14.89 -5.58
N GLU A 257 36.14 14.70 -5.41
CA GLU A 257 36.67 13.73 -4.44
C GLU A 257 36.48 14.18 -2.98
N ASP A 258 36.32 15.50 -2.77
CA ASP A 258 36.34 16.12 -1.45
C ASP A 258 34.94 16.33 -0.83
N LEU A 259 33.93 16.66 -1.64
CA LEU A 259 32.59 17.04 -1.20
C LEU A 259 31.49 16.14 -1.77
N LEU A 260 30.46 15.90 -0.97
CA LEU A 260 29.26 15.14 -1.28
C LEU A 260 28.06 16.07 -1.17
N CYS A 261 27.27 16.18 -2.25
CA CYS A 261 26.12 17.07 -2.30
C CYS A 261 24.86 16.27 -2.64
N TYR A 262 23.88 16.36 -1.75
CA TYR A 262 22.65 15.59 -1.78
C TYR A 262 21.43 16.51 -1.77
N LEU A 263 20.41 16.07 -2.48
CA LEU A 263 19.06 16.60 -2.38
C LEU A 263 18.16 15.51 -1.80
N ILE A 264 17.55 15.78 -0.66
CA ILE A 264 16.79 14.79 0.14
C ILE A 264 15.34 15.27 0.28
N ASP A 265 14.40 14.34 0.20
CA ASP A 265 12.97 14.59 0.46
C ASP A 265 12.66 14.70 1.97
N ASP A 266 11.50 15.24 2.32
CA ASP A 266 10.99 15.36 3.70
C ASP A 266 10.82 14.02 4.44
N GLY A 267 10.67 12.93 3.69
CA GLY A 267 10.66 11.55 4.17
C GLY A 267 12.04 10.92 4.35
N GLY A 268 13.12 11.65 4.03
CA GLY A 268 14.48 11.12 4.10
C GLY A 268 14.86 10.23 2.92
N PHE A 269 14.25 10.42 1.74
CA PHE A 269 14.61 9.70 0.51
C PHE A 269 15.59 10.50 -0.35
N LEU A 270 16.54 9.82 -0.98
CA LEU A 270 17.50 10.45 -1.88
C LEU A 270 16.81 10.84 -3.21
N ILE A 271 16.87 12.13 -3.58
CA ILE A 271 16.33 12.64 -4.84
C ILE A 271 17.43 12.82 -5.89
N MET A 272 18.52 13.49 -5.55
CA MET A 272 19.65 13.72 -6.46
C MET A 272 20.97 13.69 -5.69
N SER A 273 22.03 13.26 -6.36
CA SER A 273 23.40 13.35 -5.86
C SER A 273 24.35 13.84 -6.94
N ASN A 274 25.43 14.49 -6.50
CA ASN A 274 26.56 14.85 -7.32
C ASN A 274 27.32 13.63 -7.88
N GLN A 275 27.44 12.54 -7.10
CA GLN A 275 28.23 11.37 -7.46
C GLN A 275 27.45 10.42 -8.37
N LYS A 276 28.07 10.00 -9.49
CA LYS A 276 27.45 9.06 -10.45
C LYS A 276 27.11 7.69 -9.84
N GLU A 277 27.93 7.20 -8.92
CA GLU A 277 27.73 5.89 -8.26
C GLU A 277 26.44 5.86 -7.41
N GLU A 278 25.97 7.02 -6.95
CA GLU A 278 24.78 7.15 -6.11
C GLU A 278 23.51 7.36 -6.93
N TRP A 279 23.61 7.52 -8.25
CA TRP A 279 22.43 7.69 -9.13
C TRP A 279 21.53 6.46 -9.13
N ASN A 280 22.13 5.26 -9.01
CA ASN A 280 21.38 4.01 -8.92
C ASN A 280 20.59 3.90 -7.60
N LYS A 281 21.06 4.60 -6.55
CA LYS A 281 20.46 4.63 -5.21
C LYS A 281 19.40 5.72 -5.03
N VAL A 282 19.09 6.50 -6.07
CA VAL A 282 18.00 7.48 -6.03
C VAL A 282 16.67 6.76 -5.75
N GLY A 283 15.91 7.28 -4.79
CA GLY A 283 14.66 6.67 -4.32
C GLY A 283 14.82 5.71 -3.13
N MET A 284 16.04 5.38 -2.74
CA MET A 284 16.31 4.64 -1.50
C MET A 284 16.24 5.55 -0.27
N PHE A 285 16.02 4.96 0.89
CA PHE A 285 16.08 5.69 2.15
C PHE A 285 17.52 6.15 2.41
N PHE A 286 17.69 7.38 2.87
CA PHE A 286 19.01 8.00 2.92
C PHE A 286 19.97 7.29 3.88
N SER A 287 19.47 6.63 4.92
CA SER A 287 20.32 5.82 5.81
C SER A 287 20.88 4.55 5.15
N ASP A 288 20.34 4.09 4.02
CA ASP A 288 20.91 3.01 3.22
C ASP A 288 22.08 3.51 2.36
N VAL A 289 22.08 4.80 2.01
CA VAL A 289 23.12 5.46 1.22
C VAL A 289 24.27 5.92 2.12
N ASP A 290 23.97 6.78 3.10
CA ASP A 290 24.91 7.24 4.13
C ASP A 290 24.23 7.19 5.52
N PRO A 291 24.40 6.10 6.29
CA PRO A 291 23.80 5.95 7.61
C PRO A 291 24.29 7.00 8.60
N TYR A 292 25.56 7.40 8.48
CA TYR A 292 26.18 8.34 9.39
C TYR A 292 25.58 9.74 9.22
N LEU A 293 25.29 10.14 7.98
CA LEU A 293 24.76 11.48 7.68
C LEU A 293 23.30 11.56 8.08
N MET A 294 22.52 10.52 7.79
CA MET A 294 21.12 10.46 8.21
C MET A 294 20.99 10.51 9.74
N TYR A 295 21.83 9.77 10.46
CA TYR A 295 21.85 9.83 11.93
C TYR A 295 22.24 11.22 12.46
N ALA A 296 23.22 11.89 11.84
CA ALA A 296 23.60 13.24 12.22
C ALA A 296 22.44 14.24 12.00
N LEU A 297 21.71 14.13 10.89
CA LEU A 297 20.52 14.95 10.62
C LEU A 297 19.41 14.68 11.63
N TYR A 298 19.19 13.41 11.99
CA TYR A 298 18.21 13.02 13.01
C TYR A 298 18.58 13.56 14.41
N ASN A 299 19.83 13.39 14.85
CA ASN A 299 20.30 13.86 16.15
C ASN A 299 20.25 15.39 16.28
N ASN A 300 20.46 16.11 15.17
CA ASN A 300 20.30 17.57 15.12
C ASN A 300 18.85 18.02 14.87
N SER A 301 17.88 17.11 15.02
CA SER A 301 16.43 17.37 14.92
C SER A 301 15.92 17.85 13.56
N PHE A 302 16.63 17.60 12.45
CA PHE A 302 16.10 17.88 11.11
C PHE A 302 14.93 16.97 10.78
N TYR A 303 15.06 15.69 11.11
CA TYR A 303 14.01 14.69 10.95
C TYR A 303 13.47 14.27 12.30
N ASN A 304 12.17 14.09 12.36
CA ASN A 304 11.50 13.41 13.45
C ASN A 304 11.01 12.05 12.98
N ARG A 305 11.12 11.04 13.85
CA ARG A 305 10.67 9.67 13.59
C ARG A 305 9.33 9.43 14.26
N LYS A 306 8.35 8.91 13.52
CA LYS A 306 7.09 8.42 14.06
C LYS A 306 6.90 6.97 13.67
N GLN A 307 6.57 6.13 14.66
CA GLN A 307 6.28 4.72 14.45
C GLN A 307 4.76 4.50 14.55
N SER A 308 4.23 3.70 13.65
CA SER A 308 2.84 3.22 13.65
C SER A 308 2.82 1.70 13.55
N TYR A 309 1.77 1.09 14.09
CA TYR A 309 1.60 -0.35 14.09
C TYR A 309 0.50 -0.72 13.11
N ASP A 310 0.84 -1.53 12.12
CA ASP A 310 -0.14 -2.16 11.24
C ASP A 310 -0.51 -3.54 11.79
N TYR A 311 -1.77 -3.69 12.20
CA TYR A 311 -2.30 -4.94 12.73
C TYR A 311 -2.89 -5.87 11.66
N GLN A 312 -2.95 -5.42 10.39
CA GLN A 312 -3.54 -6.15 9.26
C GLN A 312 -2.49 -6.61 8.24
N SER A 313 -1.21 -6.48 8.58
CA SER A 313 -0.09 -6.90 7.75
C SER A 313 0.12 -8.42 7.70
N VAL A 314 0.89 -8.85 6.70
CA VAL A 314 1.20 -10.25 6.42
C VAL A 314 2.71 -10.49 6.56
N CYS A 315 3.10 -11.52 7.32
CA CYS A 315 4.48 -11.94 7.49
C CYS A 315 4.70 -13.36 7.01
N GLU A 316 5.93 -13.64 6.62
CA GLU A 316 6.41 -15.01 6.43
C GLU A 316 6.36 -15.77 7.78
N ARG A 317 6.00 -17.05 7.71
CA ARG A 317 6.13 -17.93 8.86
C ARG A 317 7.60 -18.23 9.09
N VAL A 318 8.11 -17.78 10.23
CA VAL A 318 9.37 -18.29 10.75
C VAL A 318 9.16 -19.80 10.96
N PRO A 319 10.05 -20.67 10.46
CA PRO A 319 9.97 -22.11 10.69
C PRO A 319 10.29 -22.39 12.16
N ASN A 320 9.34 -22.08 13.04
CA ASN A 320 9.40 -22.49 14.43
C ASN A 320 8.94 -23.95 14.49
N SER A 321 9.66 -24.74 15.27
CA SER A 321 9.40 -26.16 15.52
C SER A 321 8.15 -26.38 16.39
N GLU A 322 7.06 -25.66 16.14
CA GLU A 322 5.78 -25.79 16.84
C GLU A 322 4.96 -26.97 16.32
N ASN A 323 5.64 -28.09 16.04
CA ASN A 323 5.01 -29.40 16.06
C ASN A 323 4.86 -29.83 17.52
N GLY A 324 4.02 -29.08 18.26
CA GLY A 324 3.50 -29.49 19.55
C GLY A 324 2.51 -30.63 19.35
N ALA A 325 3.00 -31.80 18.95
CA ALA A 325 2.25 -33.03 19.07
C ALA A 325 2.05 -33.26 20.57
N ALA A 326 0.88 -32.89 21.10
CA ALA A 326 0.45 -33.32 22.41
C ALA A 326 0.70 -34.84 22.48
N PRO A 327 1.48 -35.35 23.45
CA PRO A 327 1.77 -36.77 23.50
C PRO A 327 0.44 -37.50 23.62
N ARG A 328 0.03 -38.18 22.55
CA ARG A 328 -1.11 -39.08 22.60
C ARG A 328 -0.71 -40.16 23.59
N GLY A 329 -1.27 -40.10 24.80
CA GLY A 329 -1.04 -41.10 25.84
C GLY A 329 -1.47 -42.45 25.28
N VAL A 330 -0.51 -43.26 24.87
CA VAL A 330 -0.76 -44.65 24.47
C VAL A 330 -1.10 -45.40 25.76
N PHE A 331 -2.30 -45.98 25.80
CA PHE A 331 -2.74 -46.83 26.90
C PHE A 331 -1.75 -47.99 27.06
N VAL A 332 -1.04 -48.05 28.18
CA VAL A 332 -0.13 -49.14 28.51
C VAL A 332 -0.98 -50.27 29.10
N PRO A 333 -1.10 -51.45 28.43
CA PRO A 333 -1.92 -52.54 28.95
C PRO A 333 -1.37 -53.05 30.28
N THR A 334 -2.27 -53.42 31.18
CA THR A 334 -1.87 -53.95 32.50
C THR A 334 -1.49 -55.43 32.40
N ILE A 335 -0.82 -55.99 33.40
CA ILE A 335 -0.39 -57.40 33.41
C ILE A 335 -1.59 -58.36 33.22
N ALA A 336 -2.80 -57.95 33.60
CA ALA A 336 -4.04 -58.70 33.34
C ALA A 336 -4.38 -58.82 31.84
N ASP A 337 -4.01 -57.83 31.03
CA ASP A 337 -4.17 -57.86 29.57
C ASP A 337 -3.14 -58.79 28.91
N PHE A 338 -1.94 -58.91 29.48
CA PHE A 338 -0.87 -59.78 28.97
C PHE A 338 -1.16 -61.28 29.10
N VAL A 339 -1.92 -61.69 30.13
CA VAL A 339 -2.13 -63.13 30.44
C VAL A 339 -3.34 -63.71 29.69
N ASN A 340 -4.10 -62.90 28.98
CA ASN A 340 -5.21 -63.34 28.14
C ASN A 340 -4.71 -63.80 26.75
N VAL A 341 -3.93 -64.88 26.68
CA VAL A 341 -3.39 -65.44 25.42
C VAL A 341 -4.49 -65.73 24.39
N ALA A 342 -5.72 -66.04 24.85
CA ALA A 342 -6.89 -66.20 23.99
C ALA A 342 -7.36 -64.89 23.33
N TRP A 343 -7.19 -63.75 24.00
CA TRP A 343 -7.48 -62.42 23.43
C TRP A 343 -6.45 -62.03 22.39
N TRP A 344 -5.14 -62.18 22.68
CA TRP A 344 -4.09 -61.81 21.73
C TRP A 344 -4.15 -62.66 20.46
N THR A 345 -4.42 -63.96 20.59
CA THR A 345 -4.55 -64.85 19.43
C THR A 345 -5.82 -64.58 18.63
N SER A 346 -6.96 -64.29 19.29
CA SER A 346 -8.20 -63.92 18.58
C SER A 346 -8.13 -62.53 17.94
N ALA A 347 -7.56 -61.54 18.62
CA ALA A 347 -7.34 -60.20 18.07
C ALA A 347 -6.34 -60.22 16.91
N ALA A 348 -5.24 -60.98 17.03
CA ALA A 348 -4.27 -61.14 15.94
C ALA A 348 -4.87 -61.90 14.76
N ALA A 349 -5.60 -62.98 15.00
CA ALA A 349 -6.28 -63.73 13.95
C ALA A 349 -7.35 -62.88 13.25
N TRP A 350 -8.11 -62.08 13.99
CA TRP A 350 -9.11 -61.17 13.43
C TRP A 350 -8.48 -60.01 12.66
N SER A 351 -7.37 -59.45 13.14
CA SER A 351 -6.59 -58.44 12.41
C SER A 351 -6.05 -59.00 11.10
N LEU A 352 -5.46 -60.19 11.11
CA LEU A 352 -4.94 -60.85 9.91
C LEU A 352 -6.05 -61.23 8.94
N PHE A 353 -7.20 -61.69 9.46
CA PHE A 353 -8.38 -61.98 8.65
C PHE A 353 -8.96 -60.71 8.01
N GLN A 354 -9.06 -59.61 8.77
CA GLN A 354 -9.46 -58.32 8.23
C GLN A 354 -8.48 -57.85 7.15
N GLN A 355 -7.17 -57.94 7.38
CA GLN A 355 -6.16 -57.59 6.38
C GLN A 355 -6.22 -58.48 5.13
N PHE A 356 -6.56 -59.76 5.28
CA PHE A 356 -6.78 -60.67 4.17
C PHE A 356 -8.02 -60.29 3.35
N ILE A 357 -9.13 -59.95 4.01
CA ILE A 357 -10.36 -59.49 3.35
C ILE A 357 -10.18 -58.13 2.68
N TYR A 358 -9.54 -57.16 3.35
CA TYR A 358 -9.20 -55.86 2.77
C TYR A 358 -8.22 -55.99 1.60
N GLY A 359 -7.22 -56.88 1.71
CA GLY A 359 -6.29 -57.18 0.63
C GLY A 359 -6.95 -57.83 -0.59
N LEU A 360 -7.93 -58.71 -0.38
CA LEU A 360 -8.76 -59.29 -1.45
C LEU A 360 -9.72 -58.27 -2.08
N ALA A 361 -10.31 -57.40 -1.28
CA ALA A 361 -11.26 -56.39 -1.76
C ALA A 361 -10.58 -55.27 -2.55
N TYR A 362 -9.33 -54.92 -2.21
CA TYR A 362 -8.61 -53.78 -2.81
C TYR A 362 -7.40 -54.15 -3.69
N HIS A 363 -7.15 -55.43 -3.97
CA HIS A 363 -6.08 -55.91 -4.88
C HIS A 363 -4.70 -55.24 -4.68
N SER A 364 -4.34 -54.88 -3.44
CA SER A 364 -3.13 -54.11 -3.12
C SER A 364 -2.36 -54.74 -1.97
N TRP A 365 -1.80 -55.93 -2.17
CA TRP A 365 -0.92 -56.55 -1.17
C TRP A 365 0.48 -55.88 -1.14
N PHE A 366 0.83 -55.02 -2.10
CA PHE A 366 2.19 -54.47 -2.20
C PHE A 366 2.33 -53.01 -2.69
N VAL A 367 1.30 -52.17 -2.68
CA VAL A 367 1.50 -50.74 -2.96
C VAL A 367 1.74 -49.99 -1.65
N ARG A 368 3.02 -49.83 -1.28
CA ARG A 368 3.43 -48.73 -0.41
C ARG A 368 3.36 -47.47 -1.27
N ASP A 369 2.27 -46.73 -1.15
CA ASP A 369 2.28 -45.35 -1.61
C ASP A 369 3.19 -44.60 -0.63
N GLU A 370 4.39 -44.27 -1.08
CA GLU A 370 5.19 -43.22 -0.45
C GLU A 370 4.41 -41.93 -0.71
N VAL A 371 3.54 -41.59 0.25
CA VAL A 371 2.95 -40.26 0.33
C VAL A 371 4.07 -39.33 0.76
N ASP A 372 4.91 -38.95 -0.20
CA ASP A 372 5.75 -37.78 -0.07
C ASP A 372 4.80 -36.60 0.12
N ALA A 373 4.75 -36.10 1.36
CA ALA A 373 4.21 -34.78 1.63
C ALA A 373 5.19 -33.77 1.01
N GLU A 374 5.11 -33.59 -0.31
CA GLU A 374 5.78 -32.49 -1.00
C GLU A 374 5.37 -31.20 -0.29
N GLY A 375 6.38 -30.51 0.27
CA GLY A 375 6.21 -29.35 1.11
C GLY A 375 5.57 -28.18 0.37
N ILE A 376 4.24 -28.06 0.47
CA ILE A 376 3.49 -26.82 0.22
C ILE A 376 3.51 -25.95 1.50
N ASP A 377 4.66 -25.88 2.18
CA ASP A 377 4.78 -25.12 3.45
C ASP A 377 5.75 -23.92 3.34
N SER A 378 6.27 -23.61 2.14
CA SER A 378 7.19 -22.49 1.94
C SER A 378 6.52 -21.12 1.82
N THR A 379 5.18 -21.02 1.74
CA THR A 379 4.48 -19.72 1.59
C THR A 379 3.18 -19.65 2.39
N ARG A 380 3.11 -20.28 3.56
CA ARG A 380 2.00 -20.00 4.46
C ARG A 380 2.23 -18.69 5.18
N GLU A 381 1.79 -17.62 4.53
CA GLU A 381 1.64 -16.29 5.09
C GLU A 381 0.80 -16.32 6.38
N ARG A 382 1.18 -15.52 7.38
CA ARG A 382 0.39 -15.32 8.62
C ARG A 382 0.10 -13.85 8.81
N SER A 383 -1.02 -13.55 9.47
CA SER A 383 -1.23 -12.21 10.01
C SER A 383 -0.20 -11.95 11.13
N CYS A 384 0.40 -10.77 11.08
CA CYS A 384 1.38 -10.30 12.05
C CYS A 384 1.21 -8.80 12.24
N VAL A 385 1.85 -8.26 13.28
CA VAL A 385 1.90 -6.82 13.49
C VAL A 385 3.23 -6.31 12.96
N MET A 386 3.19 -5.40 12.00
CA MET A 386 4.37 -4.74 11.45
C MET A 386 4.48 -3.31 12.00
N ILE A 387 5.70 -2.89 12.32
CA ILE A 387 6.01 -1.51 12.70
C ILE A 387 6.38 -0.76 11.43
N GLN A 388 5.60 0.24 11.09
CA GLN A 388 5.91 1.19 10.04
C GLN A 388 6.59 2.41 10.65
N THR A 389 7.80 2.71 10.18
CA THR A 389 8.53 3.90 10.61
C THR A 389 8.45 4.97 9.52
N GLN A 390 8.07 6.19 9.87
CA GLN A 390 8.02 7.32 8.95
C GLN A 390 8.85 8.49 9.50
N TYR A 391 9.59 9.15 8.60
CA TYR A 391 10.34 10.35 8.91
C TYR A 391 9.64 11.58 8.34
N PHE A 392 9.72 12.69 9.05
CA PHE A 392 9.19 13.98 8.60
C PHE A 392 10.13 15.11 9.00
N LEU A 393 10.23 16.12 8.14
CA LEU A 393 10.99 17.33 8.45
C LEU A 393 10.36 18.08 9.63
N SER A 394 11.22 18.52 10.55
CA SER A 394 10.84 19.42 11.63
C SER A 394 10.69 20.87 11.13
N ASN A 395 10.09 21.72 11.96
CA ASN A 395 9.85 23.13 11.64
C ASN A 395 11.07 24.03 11.92
N LEU A 396 12.26 23.62 11.48
CA LEU A 396 13.49 24.41 11.61
C LEU A 396 13.67 25.28 10.36
N SER A 397 13.79 26.60 10.57
CA SER A 397 13.86 27.59 9.48
C SER A 397 15.28 27.95 9.05
N SER A 398 16.31 27.53 9.79
CA SER A 398 17.69 27.96 9.57
C SER A 398 18.52 26.91 8.84
N SER A 399 19.46 27.39 8.02
CA SER A 399 20.62 26.60 7.60
C SER A 399 21.48 26.26 8.81
N TYR A 400 21.93 25.02 8.95
CA TYR A 400 22.85 24.63 10.01
C TYR A 400 24.17 24.16 9.44
N ASN A 401 25.24 24.52 10.17
CA ASN A 401 26.54 23.89 10.06
C ASN A 401 26.64 22.88 11.19
N ILE A 402 26.85 21.63 10.86
CA ILE A 402 26.97 20.52 11.79
C ILE A 402 28.39 19.99 11.66
N LEU A 403 29.09 19.86 12.79
CA LEU A 403 30.32 19.11 12.85
C LEU A 403 29.97 17.71 13.36
N GLN A 404 30.15 16.70 12.51
CA GLN A 404 30.00 15.31 12.93
C GLN A 404 31.37 14.77 13.31
N ASP A 405 31.54 14.39 14.58
CA ASP A 405 32.75 13.79 15.10
C ASP A 405 32.54 12.28 15.31
N CYS A 406 33.40 11.47 14.69
CA CYS A 406 33.44 10.02 14.84
C CYS A 406 34.71 9.58 15.62
N GLY A 407 35.26 10.45 16.45
CA GLY A 407 36.42 10.21 17.30
C GLY A 407 37.74 10.44 16.59
N ASN A 408 38.02 9.66 15.54
CA ASN A 408 39.29 9.77 14.78
C ASN A 408 39.20 10.67 13.54
N CYS A 409 37.99 11.05 13.15
CA CYS A 409 37.70 11.87 11.99
C CYS A 409 36.45 12.67 12.26
N SER A 410 36.47 13.89 11.76
CA SER A 410 35.30 14.75 11.72
C SER A 410 35.01 15.13 10.28
N ARG A 411 33.74 15.42 10.01
CA ARG A 411 33.31 16.02 8.76
C ARG A 411 32.40 17.20 9.04
N LEU A 412 32.53 18.24 8.22
CA LEU A 412 31.60 19.36 8.22
C LEU A 412 30.42 19.08 7.30
N ILE A 413 29.23 19.40 7.78
CA ILE A 413 27.97 19.23 7.07
C ILE A 413 27.23 20.57 7.08
N HIS A 414 26.75 20.99 5.92
CA HIS A 414 25.86 22.12 5.76
C HIS A 414 24.51 21.62 5.26
N ALA A 415 23.44 21.89 6.00
CA ALA A 415 22.08 21.51 5.61
C ALA A 415 21.18 22.74 5.54
N LYS A 416 20.46 22.90 4.42
CA LYS A 416 19.56 24.02 4.17
C LYS A 416 18.30 23.57 3.45
N ARG A 417 17.15 23.95 3.98
CA ARG A 417 15.85 23.70 3.34
C ARG A 417 15.63 24.65 2.16
N ILE A 418 15.07 24.14 1.08
CA ILE A 418 14.68 24.94 -0.08
C ILE A 418 13.28 25.51 0.13
N ASN A 419 13.11 26.80 -0.11
CA ASN A 419 11.83 27.47 0.08
C ASN A 419 10.78 26.99 -0.94
N ASN A 420 9.52 26.90 -0.51
CA ASN A 420 8.38 26.45 -1.31
C ASN A 420 8.49 25.02 -1.85
N THR A 421 9.35 24.18 -1.26
CA THR A 421 9.47 22.75 -1.59
C THR A 421 9.61 21.91 -0.31
N ASN A 422 9.51 20.60 -0.48
CA ASN A 422 9.80 19.57 0.53
C ASN A 422 11.29 19.19 0.61
N LEU A 423 12.16 19.85 -0.17
CA LEU A 423 13.54 19.43 -0.33
C LEU A 423 14.48 20.01 0.73
N LEU A 424 15.41 19.17 1.18
CA LEU A 424 16.56 19.53 2.00
C LEU A 424 17.84 19.38 1.16
N PHE A 425 18.57 20.48 0.99
CA PHE A 425 19.89 20.47 0.36
C PHE A 425 20.95 20.25 1.44
N VAL A 426 21.77 19.21 1.27
CA VAL A 426 22.82 18.82 2.21
C VAL A 426 24.14 18.74 1.47
N VAL A 427 25.15 19.43 2.00
CA VAL A 427 26.54 19.32 1.55
C VAL A 427 27.36 18.79 2.70
N ALA A 428 28.16 17.76 2.46
CA ALA A 428 29.02 17.15 3.46
C ALA A 428 30.42 16.93 2.88
N GLU A 429 31.43 17.06 3.72
CA GLU A 429 32.77 16.58 3.37
C GLU A 429 32.76 15.04 3.32
N LYS A 430 33.48 14.49 2.34
CA LYS A 430 33.65 13.04 2.23
C LYS A 430 34.41 12.55 3.45
N MET A 431 33.80 11.60 4.18
CA MET A 431 34.40 11.06 5.40
C MET A 431 35.70 10.30 5.05
N PRO A 432 36.85 10.64 5.66
CA PRO A 432 38.11 9.94 5.40
C PRO A 432 38.21 8.58 6.14
N CYS A 433 37.26 8.29 7.03
CA CYS A 433 37.19 7.03 7.78
C CYS A 433 36.18 6.06 7.17
N ASN A 434 36.54 4.78 7.16
CA ASN A 434 35.66 3.72 6.66
C ASN A 434 34.63 3.22 7.70
N THR A 435 34.81 3.51 9.00
CA THR A 435 33.98 2.91 10.06
C THR A 435 33.64 3.93 11.14
N CYS A 436 32.34 4.25 11.24
CA CYS A 436 31.75 4.83 12.43
C CYS A 436 30.80 3.80 13.06
N GLU A 437 30.87 3.58 14.36
CA GLU A 437 29.94 2.67 15.05
C GLU A 437 28.63 3.41 15.36
N ILE A 438 27.84 3.70 14.32
CA ILE A 438 26.51 4.31 14.47
C ILE A 438 25.46 3.32 13.96
N GLU A 439 24.38 3.17 14.74
CA GLU A 439 23.25 2.35 14.36
C GLU A 439 22.56 2.91 13.10
N LYS A 440 22.35 2.04 12.12
CA LYS A 440 21.65 2.36 10.89
C LYS A 440 20.16 2.58 11.20
N LEU A 441 19.62 3.70 10.78
CA LEU A 441 18.19 3.97 10.90
C LEU A 441 17.45 3.22 9.78
N SER A 442 16.48 2.38 10.13
CA SER A 442 15.61 1.72 9.16
C SER A 442 14.30 2.50 8.99
N GLN A 443 13.74 2.44 7.78
CA GLN A 443 12.37 2.84 7.46
C GLN A 443 11.51 1.65 7.01
N GLU A 444 12.13 0.48 6.83
CA GLU A 444 11.43 -0.74 6.41
C GLU A 444 10.43 -1.21 7.47
N GLU A 445 9.44 -1.97 7.01
CA GLU A 445 8.47 -2.59 7.91
C GLU A 445 9.14 -3.72 8.68
N GLU A 446 9.17 -3.59 10.01
CA GLU A 446 9.79 -4.58 10.89
C GLU A 446 8.72 -5.32 11.68
N GLU A 447 8.86 -6.64 11.82
CA GLU A 447 7.92 -7.41 12.63
C GLU A 447 8.02 -7.01 14.11
N PHE A 448 6.90 -6.57 14.67
CA PHE A 448 6.82 -6.30 16.09
C PHE A 448 6.84 -7.60 16.90
N LYS A 449 7.92 -7.80 17.65
CA LYS A 449 8.03 -8.87 18.64
C LYS A 449 7.63 -8.29 19.99
N GLU A 450 6.42 -8.59 20.42
CA GLU A 450 5.88 -8.07 21.67
C GLU A 450 6.64 -8.61 22.89
N GLU A 451 7.47 -7.77 23.49
CA GLU A 451 8.09 -8.02 24.79
C GLU A 451 7.06 -7.69 25.89
N ASN A 452 6.13 -8.63 26.13
CA ASN A 452 5.14 -8.65 27.22
C ASN A 452 3.85 -7.78 27.07
N PRO A 453 2.70 -8.38 26.66
CA PRO A 453 1.41 -7.68 26.53
C PRO A 453 0.83 -7.13 27.85
N CYS A 454 1.39 -7.53 29.00
CA CYS A 454 0.83 -7.18 30.31
C CYS A 454 1.12 -5.74 30.72
N GLU A 455 2.14 -5.09 30.14
CA GLU A 455 2.53 -3.72 30.49
C GLU A 455 1.57 -2.68 29.88
N GLU A 456 1.08 -2.91 28.66
CA GLU A 456 0.13 -2.01 27.97
C GLU A 456 -1.27 -2.01 28.63
N LEU A 457 -1.66 -3.11 29.28
CA LEU A 457 -2.94 -3.23 30.00
C LEU A 457 -3.09 -2.24 31.16
N THR A 458 -1.99 -1.67 31.67
CA THR A 458 -2.03 -0.73 32.80
C THR A 458 -2.78 0.55 32.47
N VAL A 459 -2.89 0.93 31.19
CA VAL A 459 -3.66 2.08 30.72
C VAL A 459 -4.61 1.63 29.60
N ALA A 460 -5.68 0.93 29.97
CA ALA A 460 -6.70 0.51 29.02
C ALA A 460 -7.36 1.71 28.31
N ARG A 461 -7.55 1.58 26.99
CA ARG A 461 -8.27 2.57 26.18
C ARG A 461 -9.73 2.67 26.63
N TYR A 462 -10.33 3.85 26.45
CA TYR A 462 -11.74 4.07 26.77
C TYR A 462 -12.64 3.11 25.97
N ARG A 463 -13.52 2.39 26.68
CA ARG A 463 -14.54 1.52 26.08
C ARG A 463 -15.85 1.69 26.83
N LYS A 464 -16.94 1.90 26.10
CA LYS A 464 -18.30 1.92 26.67
C LYS A 464 -18.89 0.51 26.61
N GLY A 465 -19.24 -0.05 27.77
CA GLY A 465 -19.95 -1.31 27.85
C GLY A 465 -21.43 -1.18 27.42
N PRO A 466 -22.12 -2.32 27.21
CA PRO A 466 -23.56 -2.32 27.00
C PRO A 466 -24.29 -1.75 28.23
N ALA A 467 -25.36 -0.99 28.00
CA ALA A 467 -26.12 -0.33 29.08
C ALA A 467 -26.98 -1.32 29.89
N THR A 468 -27.47 -2.37 29.24
CA THR A 468 -28.29 -3.42 29.84
C THR A 468 -27.60 -4.76 29.69
N CYS A 469 -27.48 -5.50 30.79
CA CYS A 469 -27.04 -6.89 30.80
C CYS A 469 -28.23 -7.73 31.31
N PHE A 470 -28.70 -8.68 30.50
CA PHE A 470 -29.69 -9.66 30.92
C PHE A 470 -28.95 -10.93 31.29
N ASP A 471 -28.57 -11.04 32.56
CA ASP A 471 -27.79 -12.15 33.10
C ASP A 471 -28.65 -13.22 33.76
N ASN A 472 -29.73 -12.80 34.42
CA ASN A 472 -30.58 -13.68 35.23
C ASN A 472 -32.06 -13.48 34.88
N ASN A 473 -32.72 -14.58 34.50
CA ASN A 473 -34.18 -14.62 34.37
C ASN A 473 -34.79 -15.52 35.46
N LEU A 474 -35.80 -15.03 36.17
CA LEU A 474 -36.45 -15.78 37.27
C LEU A 474 -37.17 -17.05 36.78
N ALA A 475 -37.52 -17.14 35.50
CA ALA A 475 -38.11 -18.33 34.89
C ALA A 475 -37.05 -19.34 34.39
N GLU A 476 -35.77 -19.02 34.50
CA GLU A 476 -34.68 -19.88 34.06
C GLU A 476 -34.44 -21.01 35.08
N ASN A 477 -34.45 -22.25 34.60
CA ASN A 477 -34.19 -23.41 35.43
C ASN A 477 -32.69 -23.74 35.46
N SER A 478 -31.97 -23.21 36.45
CA SER A 478 -30.53 -23.46 36.63
C SER A 478 -30.19 -24.86 37.19
N SER A 479 -31.18 -25.71 37.47
CA SER A 479 -30.97 -27.01 38.11
C SER A 479 -30.50 -28.12 37.17
N ASP A 480 -30.59 -27.92 35.85
CA ASP A 480 -30.21 -28.94 34.87
C ASP A 480 -28.72 -28.80 34.53
N CYS A 481 -27.87 -29.37 35.37
CA CYS A 481 -26.42 -29.40 35.18
C CYS A 481 -25.95 -30.82 34.79
N GLY A 482 -25.12 -30.93 33.75
CA GLY A 482 -24.29 -32.11 33.51
C GLY A 482 -24.99 -33.45 33.25
N ARG A 483 -26.12 -33.47 32.52
CA ARG A 483 -26.66 -34.74 31.98
C ARG A 483 -25.80 -35.24 30.83
N GLY A 484 -24.69 -35.90 31.15
CA GLY A 484 -23.99 -36.75 30.19
C GLY A 484 -24.98 -37.79 29.67
N HIS A 485 -25.34 -37.69 28.38
CA HIS A 485 -26.17 -38.69 27.72
C HIS A 485 -25.33 -39.97 27.56
N SER A 486 -25.27 -40.81 28.59
CA SER A 486 -24.84 -42.19 28.39
C SER A 486 -25.99 -42.88 27.67
N PHE A 487 -25.81 -43.26 26.40
CA PHE A 487 -26.73 -44.17 25.72
C PHE A 487 -26.81 -45.44 26.56
N ARG A 488 -27.82 -45.55 27.42
CA ARG A 488 -28.13 -46.81 28.08
C ARG A 488 -28.72 -47.69 26.98
N PRO A 489 -28.03 -48.76 26.53
CA PRO A 489 -28.62 -49.66 25.56
C PRO A 489 -29.93 -50.17 26.16
N SER A 490 -31.00 -50.18 25.36
CA SER A 490 -32.29 -50.61 25.88
C SER A 490 -32.15 -52.06 26.37
N LEU A 491 -32.70 -52.34 27.56
CA LEU A 491 -32.70 -53.68 28.14
C LEU A 491 -33.27 -54.70 27.15
N TYR A 492 -34.24 -54.27 26.34
CA TYR A 492 -34.82 -55.04 25.25
C TYR A 492 -33.81 -55.39 24.15
N THR A 493 -33.02 -54.43 23.68
CA THR A 493 -31.97 -54.69 22.68
C THR A 493 -30.91 -55.65 23.22
N LEU A 494 -30.51 -55.51 24.48
CA LEU A 494 -29.54 -56.43 25.10
C LEU A 494 -30.10 -57.86 25.24
N LEU A 495 -31.35 -57.99 25.69
CA LEU A 495 -32.02 -59.29 25.79
C LEU A 495 -32.21 -59.94 24.42
N LEU A 496 -32.57 -59.16 23.40
CA LEU A 496 -32.78 -59.67 22.05
C LEU A 496 -31.47 -60.14 21.41
N ILE A 497 -30.38 -59.41 21.63
CA ILE A 497 -29.03 -59.80 21.21
C ILE A 497 -28.57 -61.07 21.96
N GLN A 498 -28.81 -61.16 23.28
CA GLN A 498 -28.51 -62.37 24.05
C GLN A 498 -29.29 -63.58 23.53
N LEU A 499 -30.56 -63.42 23.19
CA LEU A 499 -31.41 -64.50 22.67
C LEU A 499 -30.95 -64.95 21.27
N LEU A 500 -30.56 -64.00 20.42
CA LEU A 500 -29.98 -64.27 19.09
C LEU A 500 -28.63 -64.99 19.17
N LEU A 501 -27.78 -64.63 20.15
CA LEU A 501 -26.49 -65.28 20.38
C LEU A 501 -26.63 -66.66 21.04
N LEU A 502 -27.70 -66.91 21.81
CA LEU A 502 -28.02 -68.22 22.39
C LEU A 502 -28.68 -69.19 21.39
N TYR A 503 -29.31 -68.68 20.32
CA TYR A 503 -29.95 -69.49 19.28
C TYR A 503 -29.00 -70.49 18.59
N PRO A 504 -27.75 -70.13 18.21
CA PRO A 504 -26.80 -71.11 17.66
C PRO A 504 -26.19 -72.05 18.73
N ALA A 505 -26.24 -71.73 20.02
CA ALA A 505 -25.70 -72.58 21.10
C ALA A 505 -26.67 -73.69 21.53
N ILE A 506 -27.97 -73.52 21.28
CA ILE A 506 -29.02 -74.50 21.64
C ILE A 506 -29.40 -75.39 20.44
N SER A 507 -28.94 -75.06 19.22
CA SER A 507 -29.15 -75.88 18.03
C SER A 507 -27.86 -76.47 17.40
N PRO A 508 -27.03 -77.24 18.15
CA PRO A 508 -26.01 -78.09 17.54
C PRO A 508 -26.55 -79.47 17.10
N HIS A 509 -27.87 -79.71 17.14
CA HIS A 509 -28.46 -80.99 16.76
C HIS A 509 -29.73 -80.83 15.92
N PHE A 510 -29.60 -80.40 14.67
CA PHE A 510 -30.58 -80.72 13.60
C PHE A 510 -29.95 -80.62 12.21
N HIS A 511 -28.78 -81.25 12.01
CA HIS A 511 -28.23 -81.60 10.68
C HIS A 511 -27.63 -83.01 10.74
N SER A 512 -28.42 -83.96 11.23
CA SER A 512 -28.17 -85.40 11.20
C SER A 512 -29.53 -86.09 11.27
N LEU A 513 -30.23 -86.13 10.14
CA LEU A 513 -31.37 -87.00 9.78
C LEU A 513 -32.05 -86.43 8.53
N LEU A 514 -31.37 -86.57 7.39
CA LEU A 514 -32.04 -86.70 6.10
C LEU A 514 -31.26 -87.77 5.35
N HIS A 515 -31.91 -88.93 5.33
CA HIS A 515 -31.53 -90.13 4.62
C HIS A 515 -31.93 -90.02 3.15
#